data_AF-A0A814HG02-F1
#
_entry.id   AF-A0A814HG02-F1
#
_cell.length_a   1.000
_cell.length_b   1.000
_cell.length_c   1.000
_cell.angle_alpha   90.00
_cell.angle_beta   90.00
_cell.angle_gamma   90.00
#
_symmetry.space_group_name_H-M   'P 1'
#
loop_
_entity.id
_entity.type
_entity.pdbx_description
1 polymer ?
#
loop_
_entity_poly.entity_id
_entity_poly.type
_entity_poly.pdbx_seq_one_letter_code
_entity_poly.pdbx_strand_id
1 'polypeptide(L)'
;MKIPNIFGLGLFLGFVSFTNSIDLKSDTFLVKNVIITDINSMIIQAYRMNKFHCFQTCLSDPYCFYVKYEGKKCSFFTQYAQIQLDPSSEKIIYQKNNLEPKTCLKNSSVFWSLKKNACLPCLPAFIKYSESPHYCYHSQSVERNFFQTNSYCQSKGGFIYTPKAQNERNPFKHILDKSAFVNSTVTTLGEIFKWPDGSVVTGFTNSKEPDHLFPIECCLGIINGLVFDLPCDMTRGLTICQHE
;
A
#
# COMPACT_ATOMS: atom_id res chain seq x y z
N MET A 1 -26.65 63.76 59.32
CA MET A 1 -25.42 63.11 59.82
C MET A 1 -24.95 62.13 58.73
N LYS A 2 -23.63 61.99 58.58
CA LYS A 2 -22.83 61.54 57.42
C LYS A 2 -23.20 60.20 56.71
N ILE A 3 -23.01 60.22 55.38
CA ILE A 3 -22.68 59.11 54.45
C ILE A 3 -21.27 58.55 54.82
N PRO A 4 -20.96 57.23 54.72
CA PRO A 4 -20.33 56.71 53.49
C PRO A 4 -20.62 55.26 53.04
N ASN A 5 -20.53 55.13 51.70
CA ASN A 5 -20.25 53.98 50.83
C ASN A 5 -19.11 53.07 51.31
N ILE A 6 -19.22 51.75 51.08
CA ILE A 6 -18.07 50.86 50.81
C ILE A 6 -18.44 49.75 49.79
N PHE A 7 -17.76 49.84 48.64
CA PHE A 7 -17.16 48.83 47.76
C PHE A 7 -17.89 47.55 47.32
N GLY A 8 -18.02 47.44 45.99
CA GLY A 8 -18.30 46.21 45.26
C GLY A 8 -17.05 45.32 45.11
N LEU A 9 -17.28 44.00 45.20
CA LEU A 9 -16.35 42.96 44.78
C LEU A 9 -16.53 42.70 43.28
N GLY A 10 -15.54 43.08 42.48
CA GLY A 10 -15.37 42.59 41.11
C GLY A 10 -14.65 41.24 41.13
N LEU A 11 -15.35 40.16 40.80
CA LEU A 11 -14.74 38.87 40.50
C LEU A 11 -14.10 38.94 39.10
N PHE A 12 -12.77 39.05 39.05
CA PHE A 12 -12.00 38.80 37.83
C PHE A 12 -11.96 37.29 37.58
N LEU A 13 -12.85 36.78 36.73
CA LEU A 13 -12.67 35.48 36.08
C LEU A 13 -11.65 35.67 34.96
N GLY A 14 -10.38 35.41 35.30
CA GLY A 14 -9.32 35.28 34.31
C GLY A 14 -9.58 34.07 33.43
N PHE A 15 -10.16 34.29 32.25
CA PHE A 15 -10.10 33.32 31.16
C PHE A 15 -8.65 33.26 30.66
N VAL A 16 -7.90 32.28 31.16
CA VAL A 16 -6.67 31.86 30.49
C VAL A 16 -7.10 31.15 29.21
N SER A 17 -7.17 31.92 28.13
CA SER A 17 -7.30 31.37 26.78
C SER A 17 -5.99 30.67 26.44
N PHE A 18 -5.93 29.36 26.66
CA PHE A 18 -4.90 28.53 26.08
C PHE A 18 -5.14 28.48 24.57
N THR A 19 -4.52 29.41 23.83
CA THR A 19 -4.31 29.25 22.40
C THR A 19 -3.28 28.13 22.22
N ASN A 20 -3.73 26.88 22.32
CA ASN A 20 -2.95 25.71 21.89
C ASN A 20 -2.91 25.69 20.36
N SER A 21 -2.20 26.64 19.75
CA SER A 21 -1.58 26.44 18.45
C SER A 21 -0.21 25.82 18.70
N ILE A 22 -0.20 24.57 19.19
CA ILE A 22 0.98 23.74 19.03
C ILE A 22 1.06 23.51 17.53
N ASP A 23 1.97 24.25 16.91
CA ASP A 23 2.33 24.14 15.51
C ASP A 23 2.73 22.67 15.29
N LEU A 24 1.85 21.89 14.65
CA LEU A 24 2.24 20.57 14.18
C LEU A 24 3.42 20.82 13.27
N LYS A 25 4.63 20.43 13.71
CA LYS A 25 5.87 20.59 12.95
C LYS A 25 5.55 20.36 11.48
N SER A 26 5.74 21.39 10.66
CA SER A 26 5.52 21.39 9.21
C SER A 26 6.13 20.16 8.54
N ASP A 27 7.14 19.59 9.17
CA ASP A 27 7.90 18.42 8.76
C ASP A 27 7.09 17.12 8.78
N THR A 28 5.88 17.11 9.36
CA THR A 28 5.08 15.88 9.52
C THR A 28 4.01 15.73 8.44
N PHE A 29 3.49 16.83 7.89
CA PHE A 29 2.49 16.80 6.83
C PHE A 29 2.82 17.81 5.74
N LEU A 30 2.88 17.33 4.50
CA LEU A 30 3.00 18.13 3.30
C LEU A 30 1.61 18.60 2.86
N VAL A 31 1.49 19.91 2.63
CA VAL A 31 0.26 20.51 2.08
C VAL A 31 0.23 20.30 0.56
N LYS A 32 -0.87 19.77 0.05
CA LYS A 32 -1.07 19.48 -1.38
C LYS A 32 -2.41 20.06 -1.86
N ASN A 33 -2.38 20.70 -3.03
CA ASN A 33 -3.57 21.12 -3.76
C ASN A 33 -3.94 19.99 -4.74
N VAL A 34 -4.70 19.02 -4.25
CA VAL A 34 -5.09 17.82 -5.00
C VAL A 34 -6.52 17.42 -4.68
N ILE A 35 -7.17 16.73 -5.61
CA ILE A 35 -8.48 16.13 -5.42
C ILE A 35 -8.29 14.62 -5.25
N ILE A 36 -8.88 14.04 -4.19
CA ILE A 36 -9.02 12.58 -4.09
C ILE A 36 -10.26 12.18 -4.88
N THR A 37 -10.06 11.37 -5.91
CA THR A 37 -11.12 10.90 -6.81
C THR A 37 -11.70 9.56 -6.38
N ASP A 38 -10.95 8.76 -5.62
CA ASP A 38 -11.39 7.44 -5.15
C ASP A 38 -11.81 7.45 -3.68
N ILE A 39 -13.12 7.44 -3.46
CA ILE A 39 -13.74 7.36 -2.13
C ILE A 39 -13.55 6.00 -1.44
N ASN A 40 -13.23 4.93 -2.18
CA ASN A 40 -13.01 3.60 -1.57
C ASN A 40 -11.74 3.55 -0.72
N SER A 41 -10.84 4.51 -0.91
CA SER A 41 -9.63 4.67 -0.11
C SER A 41 -9.87 5.37 1.24
N MET A 42 -11.10 5.83 1.52
CA MET A 42 -11.45 6.51 2.77
C MET A 42 -11.55 5.51 3.92
N ILE A 43 -10.73 5.72 4.95
CA ILE A 43 -10.68 4.86 6.14
C ILE A 43 -11.89 5.15 7.03
N ILE A 44 -12.05 6.42 7.38
CA ILE A 44 -13.10 6.88 8.27
C ILE A 44 -13.37 8.37 8.02
N GLN A 45 -14.58 8.78 8.39
CA GLN A 45 -14.96 10.17 8.43
C GLN A 45 -15.39 10.53 9.86
N ALA A 46 -14.74 11.53 10.44
CA ALA A 46 -15.03 11.98 11.79
C ALA A 46 -15.53 13.44 11.77
N TYR A 47 -16.46 13.74 12.67
CA TYR A 47 -17.11 15.04 12.77
C TYR A 47 -16.78 15.72 14.10
N ARG A 48 -16.91 17.05 14.12
CA ARG A 48 -16.69 17.90 15.30
C ARG A 48 -15.27 17.83 15.86
N MET A 49 -14.30 17.44 15.02
CA MET A 49 -12.90 17.45 15.38
C MET A 49 -12.25 18.78 15.01
N ASN A 50 -11.27 19.20 15.80
CA ASN A 50 -10.38 20.27 15.39
C ASN A 50 -9.24 19.71 14.52
N LYS A 51 -8.59 20.58 13.74
CA LYS A 51 -7.53 20.20 12.79
C LYS A 51 -6.41 19.39 13.46
N PHE A 52 -6.01 19.80 14.66
CA PHE A 52 -4.96 19.15 15.45
C PHE A 52 -5.27 17.68 15.76
N HIS A 53 -6.46 17.40 16.30
CA HIS A 53 -6.86 16.03 16.62
C HIS A 53 -6.89 15.15 15.37
N CYS A 54 -7.28 15.71 14.22
CA CYS A 54 -7.29 14.93 12.99
C CYS A 54 -5.88 14.52 12.57
N PHE A 55 -4.92 15.42 12.64
CA PHE A 55 -3.54 15.05 12.33
C PHE A 55 -3.00 14.02 13.32
N GLN A 56 -3.30 14.14 14.61
CA GLN A 56 -2.92 13.12 15.60
C GLN A 56 -3.57 11.76 15.30
N THR A 57 -4.86 11.70 14.98
CA THR A 57 -5.54 10.47 14.59
C THR A 57 -4.86 9.81 13.39
N CYS A 58 -4.50 10.59 12.37
CA CYS A 58 -3.79 10.08 11.20
C CYS A 58 -2.34 9.64 11.49
N LEU A 59 -1.66 10.28 12.44
CA LEU A 59 -0.32 9.86 12.83
C LEU A 59 -0.32 8.51 13.53
N SER A 60 -1.31 8.29 14.40
CA SER A 60 -1.50 7.05 15.15
C SER A 60 -2.01 5.89 14.30
N ASP A 61 -2.72 6.17 13.20
CA ASP A 61 -3.17 5.15 12.25
C ASP A 61 -2.06 4.86 11.22
N PRO A 62 -1.54 3.60 11.15
CA PRO A 62 -0.50 3.25 10.19
C PRO A 62 -0.97 3.33 8.74
N TYR A 63 -2.27 3.15 8.46
CA TYR A 63 -2.85 3.19 7.13
C TYR A 63 -3.26 4.59 6.71
N CYS A 64 -3.36 5.54 7.63
CA CYS A 64 -3.67 6.92 7.28
C CYS A 64 -2.47 7.61 6.65
N PHE A 65 -2.68 8.12 5.44
CA PHE A 65 -1.65 8.81 4.66
C PHE A 65 -2.10 10.20 4.23
N TYR A 66 -3.38 10.41 3.94
CA TYR A 66 -3.94 11.72 3.63
C TYR A 66 -5.02 12.12 4.63
N VAL A 67 -5.05 13.40 4.97
CA VAL A 67 -6.11 14.03 5.75
C VAL A 67 -6.72 15.17 4.96
N LYS A 68 -8.04 15.17 4.83
CA LYS A 68 -8.80 16.34 4.39
C LYS A 68 -9.53 16.93 5.59
N TYR A 69 -9.29 18.20 5.88
CA TYR A 69 -9.97 18.95 6.94
C TYR A 69 -10.82 20.07 6.34
N GLU A 70 -12.13 19.99 6.51
CA GLU A 70 -13.08 20.97 5.97
C GLU A 70 -14.28 21.11 6.92
N GLY A 71 -14.62 22.33 7.36
CA GLY A 71 -15.83 22.56 8.15
C GLY A 71 -15.94 21.73 9.44
N LYS A 72 -14.83 21.53 10.19
CA LYS A 72 -14.76 20.64 11.38
C LYS A 72 -15.04 19.16 11.10
N LYS A 73 -14.93 18.74 9.84
CA LYS A 73 -14.98 17.35 9.40
C LYS A 73 -13.59 16.93 8.95
N CYS A 74 -13.23 15.70 9.31
CA CYS A 74 -11.98 15.06 8.95
C CYS A 74 -12.28 13.82 8.14
N SER A 75 -11.75 13.77 6.93
CA SER A 75 -11.76 12.58 6.08
C SER A 75 -10.34 12.06 5.99
N PHE A 76 -10.17 10.79 6.37
CA PHE A 76 -8.88 10.10 6.39
C PHE A 76 -8.82 9.13 5.22
N PHE A 77 -7.72 9.15 4.50
CA PHE A 77 -7.53 8.30 3.34
C PHE A 77 -6.22 7.54 3.42
N THR A 78 -6.23 6.35 2.85
CA THR A 78 -5.04 5.53 2.71
C THR A 78 -4.11 6.09 1.63
N GLN A 79 -2.88 5.60 1.62
CA GLN A 79 -1.90 5.88 0.55
C GLN A 79 -2.36 5.42 -0.85
N TYR A 80 -3.37 4.54 -0.90
CA TYR A 80 -3.91 4.00 -2.16
C TYR A 80 -4.95 4.91 -2.80
N ALA A 81 -5.32 6.01 -2.14
CA ALA A 81 -6.18 7.03 -2.71
C ALA A 81 -5.67 7.50 -4.07
N GLN A 82 -6.55 7.46 -5.08
CA GLN A 82 -6.28 8.11 -6.35
C GLN A 82 -6.36 9.62 -6.16
N ILE A 83 -5.25 10.31 -6.45
CA ILE A 83 -5.14 11.76 -6.36
C ILE A 83 -4.95 12.34 -7.75
N GLN A 84 -5.69 13.40 -8.05
CA GLN A 84 -5.52 14.21 -9.25
C GLN A 84 -4.98 15.58 -8.84
N LEU A 85 -3.90 16.01 -9.48
CA LEU A 85 -3.40 17.38 -9.33
C LEU A 85 -4.44 18.32 -9.93
N ASP A 86 -4.90 19.25 -9.11
CA ASP A 86 -5.75 20.35 -9.56
C ASP A 86 -5.20 21.63 -8.94
N PRO A 87 -4.37 22.38 -9.69
CA PRO A 87 -3.81 23.65 -9.22
C PRO A 87 -4.87 24.71 -8.92
N SER A 88 -6.08 24.56 -9.46
CA SER A 88 -7.21 25.48 -9.27
C SER A 88 -8.10 25.10 -8.09
N SER A 89 -7.90 23.90 -7.54
CA SER A 89 -8.67 23.42 -6.39
C SER A 89 -8.22 24.13 -5.11
N GLU A 90 -9.15 24.81 -4.45
CA GLU A 90 -8.99 25.28 -3.06
C GLU A 90 -8.99 24.13 -2.02
N LYS A 91 -9.19 22.88 -2.45
CA LYS A 91 -9.22 21.72 -1.57
C LYS A 91 -7.80 21.35 -1.16
N ILE A 92 -7.45 21.75 0.05
CA ILE A 92 -6.19 21.41 0.70
C ILE A 92 -6.27 20.00 1.28
N ILE A 93 -5.30 19.17 0.89
CA ILE A 93 -5.06 17.84 1.47
C ILE A 93 -3.71 17.84 2.16
N TYR A 94 -3.66 17.22 3.34
CA TYR A 94 -2.44 17.08 4.14
C TYR A 94 -1.93 15.66 3.98
N GLN A 95 -0.78 15.50 3.34
CA GLN A 95 -0.10 14.21 3.14
C GLN A 95 0.91 13.97 4.24
N LYS A 96 0.84 12.83 4.93
CA LYS A 96 1.84 12.43 5.94
C LYS A 96 3.23 12.36 5.29
N ASN A 97 4.22 12.96 5.93
CA ASN A 97 5.57 13.00 5.38
C ASN A 97 6.17 11.59 5.38
N ASN A 98 6.89 11.26 4.32
CA ASN A 98 7.45 9.92 4.14
C ASN A 98 8.67 9.71 5.05
N LEU A 99 8.77 8.50 5.60
CA LEU A 99 10.03 8.06 6.20
C LEU A 99 11.09 7.96 5.11
N GLU A 100 12.30 8.41 5.42
CA GLU A 100 13.50 8.21 4.59
C GLU A 100 13.66 6.71 4.23
N PRO A 101 14.11 6.38 3.00
CA PRO A 101 14.23 4.99 2.54
C PRO A 101 14.99 4.11 3.52
N LYS A 102 16.12 4.59 4.04
CA LYS A 102 16.98 3.86 4.99
C LYS A 102 16.24 3.46 6.27
N THR A 103 15.32 4.29 6.74
CA THR A 103 14.50 4.03 7.94
C THR A 103 13.35 3.08 7.60
N CYS A 104 12.73 3.26 6.43
CA CYS A 104 11.66 2.41 5.94
C CYS A 104 12.08 0.93 5.84
N LEU A 105 13.27 0.68 5.29
CA LEU A 105 13.75 -0.67 5.03
C LEU A 105 13.94 -1.51 6.31
N LYS A 106 14.17 -0.89 7.47
CA LYS A 106 14.39 -1.58 8.75
C LYS A 106 13.11 -2.06 9.43
N ASN A 107 11.96 -1.47 9.13
CA ASN A 107 10.69 -1.80 9.78
C ASN A 107 9.99 -2.92 9.00
N SER A 108 9.66 -4.03 9.66
CA SER A 108 9.06 -5.22 9.01
C SER A 108 7.64 -5.03 8.49
N SER A 109 6.92 -4.00 8.96
CA SER A 109 5.51 -3.76 8.60
C SER A 109 5.32 -2.76 7.45
N VAL A 110 6.40 -2.16 6.95
CA VAL A 110 6.38 -1.15 5.89
C VAL A 110 7.40 -1.46 4.81
N PHE A 111 7.08 -1.14 3.56
CA PHE A 111 7.93 -1.36 2.39
C PHE A 111 8.16 -0.05 1.65
N TRP A 112 9.23 -0.01 0.85
CA TRP A 112 9.52 1.16 0.02
C TRP A 112 8.91 0.99 -1.37
N SER A 113 7.78 1.65 -1.62
CA SER A 113 7.09 1.63 -2.91
C SER A 113 7.87 2.47 -3.92
N LEU A 114 8.37 1.82 -4.98
CA LEU A 114 9.11 2.49 -6.05
C LEU A 114 8.17 3.40 -6.85
N LYS A 115 6.95 2.94 -7.12
CA LYS A 115 5.93 3.71 -7.83
C LYS A 115 5.51 4.98 -7.09
N LYS A 116 5.41 4.92 -5.75
CA LYS A 116 4.97 6.06 -4.94
C LYS A 116 6.12 6.89 -4.37
N ASN A 117 7.36 6.40 -4.48
CA ASN A 117 8.54 7.01 -3.87
C ASN A 117 8.32 7.29 -2.37
N ALA A 118 7.76 6.29 -1.68
CA ALA A 118 7.20 6.44 -0.34
C ALA A 118 7.31 5.16 0.49
N CYS A 119 7.35 5.32 1.81
CA CYS A 119 7.25 4.21 2.75
C CYS A 119 5.78 3.91 3.05
N LEU A 120 5.30 2.73 2.68
CA LEU A 120 3.90 2.35 2.80
C LEU A 120 3.74 1.13 3.72
N PRO A 121 2.70 1.05 4.56
CA PRO A 121 2.40 -0.17 5.28
C PRO A 121 1.94 -1.27 4.33
N CYS A 122 2.30 -2.51 4.66
CA CYS A 122 1.68 -3.68 4.02
C CYS A 122 0.17 -3.67 4.29
N LEU A 123 -0.62 -4.16 3.33
CA LEU A 123 -2.03 -4.45 3.56
C LEU A 123 -2.20 -5.50 4.67
N PRO A 124 -3.35 -5.56 5.36
CA PRO A 124 -3.64 -6.61 6.33
C PRO A 124 -3.40 -8.01 5.73
N ALA A 125 -2.72 -8.86 6.51
CA ALA A 125 -2.28 -10.21 6.11
C ALA A 125 -1.19 -10.29 5.03
N PHE A 126 -0.64 -9.16 4.58
CA PHE A 126 0.58 -9.14 3.78
C PHE A 126 1.82 -8.95 4.67
N ILE A 127 2.92 -9.59 4.29
CA ILE A 127 4.19 -9.61 5.01
C ILE A 127 5.29 -9.08 4.08
N LYS A 128 6.15 -8.20 4.59
CA LYS A 128 7.38 -7.82 3.89
C LYS A 128 8.51 -8.78 4.25
N TYR A 129 9.25 -9.21 3.24
CA TYR A 129 10.50 -9.94 3.42
C TYR A 129 11.70 -9.01 3.21
N SER A 130 12.78 -9.23 3.97
CA SER A 130 14.00 -8.42 3.90
C SER A 130 14.67 -8.45 2.52
N GLU A 131 14.56 -9.58 1.82
CA GLU A 131 15.13 -9.86 0.51
C GLU A 131 14.32 -9.21 -0.62
N SER A 132 13.08 -8.81 -0.32
CA SER A 132 12.20 -8.07 -1.22
C SER A 132 11.62 -6.83 -0.52
N PRO A 133 12.45 -5.78 -0.36
CA PRO A 133 12.10 -4.59 0.42
C PRO A 133 11.04 -3.69 -0.21
N HIS A 134 10.68 -3.94 -1.48
CA HIS A 134 9.84 -3.09 -2.31
C HIS A 134 8.41 -3.59 -2.48
N TYR A 135 8.10 -4.75 -1.89
CA TYR A 135 6.80 -5.37 -2.02
C TYR A 135 6.39 -6.04 -0.70
N CYS A 136 5.09 -6.20 -0.51
CA CYS A 136 4.56 -7.10 0.50
C CYS A 136 3.88 -8.30 -0.16
N TYR A 137 3.80 -9.40 0.56
CA TYR A 137 3.31 -10.66 0.03
C TYR A 137 2.28 -11.32 0.92
N HIS A 138 1.30 -11.95 0.31
CA HIS A 138 0.33 -12.79 0.98
C HIS A 138 0.34 -14.17 0.33
N SER A 139 0.55 -15.22 1.12
CA SER A 139 0.58 -16.60 0.62
C SER A 139 -0.49 -17.46 1.26
N GLN A 140 -1.13 -18.31 0.47
CA GLN A 140 -2.10 -19.29 0.94
C GLN A 140 -1.87 -20.64 0.25
N SER A 141 -1.84 -21.72 1.05
CA SER A 141 -1.77 -23.10 0.53
C SER A 141 -3.16 -23.60 0.13
N VAL A 142 -3.71 -23.08 -0.98
CA VAL A 142 -4.97 -23.52 -1.57
C VAL A 142 -4.76 -23.74 -3.05
N GLU A 143 -5.23 -24.88 -3.54
CA GLU A 143 -5.17 -25.22 -4.96
C GLU A 143 -6.03 -24.28 -5.80
N ARG A 144 -5.40 -23.61 -6.75
CA ARG A 144 -6.03 -22.69 -7.69
C ARG A 144 -5.37 -22.81 -9.06
N ASN A 145 -6.16 -22.66 -10.12
CA ASN A 145 -5.60 -22.42 -11.44
C ASN A 145 -5.16 -20.95 -11.58
N PHE A 146 -4.52 -20.60 -12.70
CA PHE A 146 -3.96 -19.26 -12.87
C PHE A 146 -5.01 -18.15 -12.73
N PHE A 147 -6.17 -18.32 -13.39
CA PHE A 147 -7.24 -17.33 -13.37
C PHE A 147 -7.84 -17.15 -11.98
N GLN A 148 -8.04 -18.25 -11.25
CA GLN A 148 -8.50 -18.22 -9.87
C GLN A 148 -7.49 -17.56 -8.93
N THR A 149 -6.18 -17.82 -9.13
CA THR A 149 -5.10 -17.14 -8.40
C THR A 149 -5.13 -15.64 -8.68
N ASN A 150 -5.33 -15.24 -9.95
CA ASN A 150 -5.42 -13.82 -10.33
C ASN A 150 -6.58 -13.12 -9.61
N SER A 151 -7.80 -13.67 -9.75
CA SER A 151 -9.00 -13.11 -9.10
C SER A 151 -8.84 -13.07 -7.58
N TYR A 152 -8.22 -14.10 -6.99
CA TYR A 152 -7.95 -14.13 -5.56
C TYR A 152 -7.00 -12.99 -5.14
N CYS A 153 -5.88 -12.80 -5.83
CA CYS A 153 -4.94 -11.73 -5.48
C CYS A 153 -5.54 -10.34 -5.68
N GLN A 154 -6.31 -10.13 -6.74
CA GLN A 154 -7.06 -8.90 -6.95
C GLN A 154 -8.05 -8.63 -5.81
N SER A 155 -8.76 -9.66 -5.33
CA SER A 155 -9.68 -9.54 -4.19
C SER A 155 -8.98 -9.17 -2.88
N LYS A 156 -7.67 -9.41 -2.78
CA LYS A 156 -6.81 -9.02 -1.65
C LYS A 156 -6.16 -7.65 -1.82
N GLY A 157 -6.44 -6.95 -2.92
CA GLY A 157 -5.84 -5.66 -3.24
C GLY A 157 -4.46 -5.75 -3.89
N GLY A 158 -4.00 -6.95 -4.25
CA GLY A 158 -2.70 -7.17 -4.91
C GLY A 158 -2.84 -7.81 -6.30
N PHE A 159 -1.74 -8.37 -6.78
CA PHE A 159 -1.63 -9.09 -8.05
C PHE A 159 -0.85 -10.39 -7.85
N ILE A 160 -0.81 -11.26 -8.86
CA ILE A 160 -0.01 -12.49 -8.77
C ILE A 160 1.46 -12.12 -8.57
N TYR A 161 2.17 -12.92 -7.79
CA TYR A 161 3.61 -12.82 -7.58
C TYR A 161 4.41 -12.62 -8.87
N THR A 162 5.34 -11.65 -8.87
CA THR A 162 6.14 -11.24 -10.05
C THR A 162 7.64 -11.19 -9.71
N PRO A 163 8.31 -12.34 -9.51
CA PRO A 163 9.73 -12.38 -9.19
C PRO A 163 10.60 -12.30 -10.45
N LYS A 164 11.11 -11.10 -10.72
CA LYS A 164 11.95 -10.82 -11.88
C LYS A 164 13.37 -11.29 -11.67
N ALA A 165 13.87 -11.20 -10.43
CA ALA A 165 15.25 -11.55 -10.08
C ALA A 165 15.32 -12.80 -9.18
N GLN A 166 16.46 -13.51 -9.23
CA GLN A 166 16.64 -14.76 -8.48
C GLN A 166 16.54 -14.56 -6.96
N ASN A 167 16.99 -13.41 -6.45
CA ASN A 167 16.87 -13.05 -5.05
C ASN A 167 15.41 -12.84 -4.62
N GLU A 168 14.54 -12.34 -5.50
CA GLU A 168 13.12 -12.16 -5.22
C GLU A 168 12.39 -13.51 -5.07
N ARG A 169 12.96 -14.60 -5.62
CA ARG A 169 12.49 -15.99 -5.45
C ARG A 169 12.87 -16.59 -4.10
N ASN A 170 13.89 -16.05 -3.43
CA ASN A 170 14.43 -16.61 -2.18
C ASN A 170 13.43 -16.70 -1.02
N PRO A 171 12.58 -15.68 -0.74
CA PRO A 171 11.67 -15.70 0.41
C PRO A 171 10.75 -16.92 0.45
N PHE A 172 10.44 -17.44 -0.74
CA PHE A 172 9.53 -18.56 -0.87
C PHE A 172 10.24 -19.88 -1.15
N LYS A 173 11.58 -19.94 -1.24
CA LYS A 173 12.31 -21.19 -1.52
C LYS A 173 11.87 -22.36 -0.64
N HIS A 174 11.62 -22.11 0.64
CA HIS A 174 11.22 -23.14 1.61
C HIS A 174 9.73 -23.53 1.53
N ILE A 175 8.92 -22.73 0.83
CA ILE A 175 7.47 -22.94 0.66
C ILE A 175 7.15 -23.37 -0.79
N LEU A 176 8.09 -23.11 -1.71
CA LEU A 176 8.07 -23.44 -3.13
C LEU A 176 8.46 -24.89 -3.45
N ASP A 177 8.62 -25.74 -2.42
CA ASP A 177 8.43 -27.20 -2.60
C ASP A 177 7.06 -27.47 -3.25
N LYS A 178 6.12 -26.53 -3.11
CA LYS A 178 4.88 -26.43 -3.88
C LYS A 178 5.07 -25.46 -5.06
N SER A 179 4.62 -25.85 -6.24
CA SER A 179 4.54 -24.96 -7.40
C SER A 179 3.60 -23.77 -7.14
N ALA A 180 3.95 -22.57 -7.61
CA ALA A 180 3.09 -21.39 -7.59
C ALA A 180 3.05 -20.69 -8.96
N PHE A 181 1.92 -20.11 -9.33
CA PHE A 181 1.85 -19.26 -10.53
C PHE A 181 2.57 -17.92 -10.33
N VAL A 182 3.12 -17.38 -11.42
CA VAL A 182 3.69 -16.03 -11.48
C VAL A 182 2.98 -15.20 -12.55
N ASN A 183 3.01 -13.87 -12.41
CA ASN A 183 2.19 -12.95 -13.18
C ASN A 183 2.68 -12.75 -14.62
N SER A 184 2.57 -13.78 -15.45
CA SER A 184 2.96 -13.76 -16.85
C SER A 184 2.17 -14.80 -17.62
N THR A 185 1.61 -14.39 -18.75
CA THR A 185 0.82 -15.23 -19.65
C THR A 185 1.15 -14.90 -21.10
N VAL A 186 0.94 -15.87 -21.98
CA VAL A 186 0.95 -15.67 -23.44
C VAL A 186 -0.40 -16.09 -24.01
N THR A 187 -0.76 -15.52 -25.16
CA THR A 187 -2.03 -15.82 -25.84
C THR A 187 -1.83 -16.63 -27.11
N THR A 188 -0.62 -16.63 -27.66
CA THR A 188 -0.29 -17.29 -28.92
C THR A 188 1.02 -18.06 -28.82
N LEU A 189 1.15 -19.14 -29.59
CA LEU A 189 2.40 -19.92 -29.67
C LEU A 189 3.53 -19.05 -30.23
N GLY A 190 4.69 -19.07 -29.57
CA GLY A 190 5.87 -18.29 -29.96
C GLY A 190 5.88 -16.84 -29.44
N GLU A 191 4.85 -16.43 -28.68
CA GLU A 191 4.89 -15.17 -27.95
C GLU A 191 5.91 -15.25 -26.80
N ILE A 192 6.63 -14.16 -26.56
CA ILE A 192 7.62 -14.10 -25.48
C ILE A 192 6.90 -13.71 -24.19
N PHE A 193 7.06 -14.53 -23.15
CA PHE A 193 6.59 -14.19 -21.81
C PHE A 193 7.21 -12.89 -21.29
N LYS A 194 6.35 -12.02 -20.78
CA LYS A 194 6.74 -10.72 -20.22
C LYS A 194 6.10 -10.52 -18.85
N TRP A 195 6.83 -9.85 -17.98
CA TRP A 195 6.28 -9.32 -16.75
C TRP A 195 5.30 -8.17 -17.05
N PRO A 196 4.43 -7.79 -16.09
CA PRO A 196 3.42 -6.74 -16.31
C PRO A 196 3.99 -5.35 -16.67
N ASP A 197 5.28 -5.11 -16.40
CA ASP A 197 5.98 -3.89 -16.80
C ASP A 197 6.56 -3.95 -18.23
N GLY A 198 6.35 -5.06 -18.95
CA GLY A 198 6.82 -5.31 -20.30
C GLY A 198 8.23 -5.89 -20.40
N SER A 199 8.94 -6.06 -19.29
CA SER A 199 10.26 -6.69 -19.28
C SER A 199 10.16 -8.19 -19.60
N VAL A 200 11.12 -8.72 -20.35
CA VAL A 200 11.14 -10.13 -20.77
C VAL A 200 11.43 -11.03 -19.56
N VAL A 201 10.70 -12.13 -19.45
CA VAL A 201 10.95 -13.12 -18.40
C VAL A 201 12.27 -13.83 -18.65
N THR A 202 13.06 -14.01 -17.60
CA THR A 202 14.34 -14.74 -17.62
C THR A 202 14.42 -15.73 -16.45
N GLY A 203 15.42 -16.62 -16.49
CA GLY A 203 15.61 -17.64 -15.45
C GLY A 203 14.70 -18.85 -15.58
N PHE A 204 14.30 -19.18 -16.81
CA PHE A 204 13.78 -20.49 -17.16
C PHE A 204 14.75 -21.58 -16.71
N THR A 205 14.22 -22.76 -16.35
CA THR A 205 15.08 -23.95 -16.20
C THR A 205 15.78 -24.25 -17.54
N ASN A 206 16.72 -25.20 -17.55
CA ASN A 206 17.58 -25.57 -18.69
C ASN A 206 16.88 -25.47 -20.06
N SER A 207 17.66 -25.29 -21.12
CA SER A 207 17.34 -24.85 -22.51
C SER A 207 16.10 -25.38 -23.27
N LYS A 208 15.21 -26.14 -22.65
CA LYS A 208 13.94 -26.57 -23.21
C LYS A 208 12.81 -25.59 -22.92
N GLU A 209 12.82 -24.89 -21.78
CA GLU A 209 11.73 -23.96 -21.44
C GLU A 209 11.92 -22.54 -22.01
N PRO A 210 10.86 -21.86 -22.43
CA PRO A 210 9.48 -22.36 -22.53
C PRO A 210 9.28 -23.27 -23.76
N ASP A 211 8.85 -24.53 -23.58
CA ASP A 211 8.67 -25.48 -24.68
C ASP A 211 7.26 -25.47 -25.29
N HIS A 212 6.31 -24.75 -24.68
CA HIS A 212 4.94 -24.58 -25.15
C HIS A 212 4.26 -25.91 -25.50
N LEU A 213 4.43 -26.93 -24.64
CA LEU A 213 3.86 -28.26 -24.91
C LEU A 213 2.32 -28.22 -24.98
N PHE A 214 1.76 -29.29 -25.53
CA PHE A 214 0.31 -29.46 -25.66
C PHE A 214 -0.28 -30.15 -24.41
N PRO A 215 -1.39 -29.64 -23.83
CA PRO A 215 -2.15 -28.45 -24.22
C PRO A 215 -1.38 -27.15 -23.90
N ILE A 216 -1.61 -26.10 -24.72
CA ILE A 216 -0.84 -24.85 -24.73
C ILE A 216 -0.53 -24.38 -23.30
N GLU A 217 0.76 -24.35 -22.99
CA GLU A 217 1.30 -23.86 -21.74
C GLU A 217 1.37 -22.33 -21.77
N CYS A 218 0.22 -21.68 -21.56
CA CYS A 218 0.07 -20.24 -21.71
C CYS A 218 0.34 -19.42 -20.43
N CYS A 219 0.71 -20.05 -19.32
CA CYS A 219 0.95 -19.39 -18.03
C CYS A 219 2.31 -19.74 -17.46
N LEU A 220 2.94 -18.85 -16.68
CA LEU A 220 4.17 -19.19 -15.98
C LEU A 220 3.93 -19.61 -14.53
N GLY A 221 4.73 -20.57 -14.08
CA GLY A 221 4.86 -20.92 -12.67
C GLY A 221 6.32 -21.05 -12.23
N ILE A 222 6.49 -21.10 -10.92
CA ILE A 222 7.75 -21.45 -10.28
C ILE A 222 7.61 -22.79 -9.58
N ILE A 223 8.57 -23.68 -9.86
CA ILE A 223 8.70 -24.98 -9.23
C ILE A 223 10.14 -25.10 -8.74
N ASN A 224 10.37 -25.34 -7.45
CA ASN A 224 11.72 -25.42 -6.87
C ASN A 224 12.62 -24.22 -7.18
N GLY A 225 12.03 -23.01 -7.31
CA GLY A 225 12.76 -21.77 -7.60
C GLY A 225 13.14 -21.55 -9.07
N LEU A 226 12.71 -22.42 -9.98
CA LEU A 226 12.91 -22.30 -11.43
C LEU A 226 11.60 -21.96 -12.13
N VAL A 227 11.67 -21.25 -13.26
CA VAL A 227 10.50 -20.85 -14.07
C VAL A 227 10.17 -21.92 -15.10
N PHE A 228 8.87 -22.22 -15.22
CA PHE A 228 8.27 -23.13 -16.20
C PHE A 228 7.04 -22.45 -16.82
N ASP A 229 6.80 -22.65 -18.11
CA ASP A 229 5.47 -22.50 -18.68
C ASP A 229 4.62 -23.72 -18.32
N LEU A 230 3.32 -23.49 -18.14
CA LEU A 230 2.35 -24.42 -17.59
C LEU A 230 0.98 -24.19 -18.21
N PRO A 231 0.12 -25.21 -18.26
CA PRO A 231 -1.29 -25.02 -18.62
C PRO A 231 -1.97 -24.11 -17.60
N CYS A 232 -2.66 -23.06 -18.08
CA CYS A 232 -3.32 -22.08 -17.20
C CYS A 232 -4.49 -22.65 -16.39
N ASP A 233 -5.07 -23.76 -16.84
CA ASP A 233 -6.20 -24.46 -16.22
C ASP A 233 -5.77 -25.47 -15.14
N MET A 234 -4.50 -25.87 -15.12
CA MET A 234 -3.93 -26.73 -14.07
C MET A 234 -3.99 -26.02 -12.71
N THR A 235 -4.38 -26.74 -11.67
CA THR A 235 -4.37 -26.23 -10.29
C THR A 235 -3.01 -26.41 -9.64
N ARG A 236 -2.56 -25.39 -8.89
CA ARG A 236 -1.32 -25.42 -8.10
C ARG A 236 -1.60 -25.10 -6.64
N GLY A 237 -0.91 -25.82 -5.74
CA GLY A 237 -1.19 -25.81 -4.30
C GLY A 237 -0.72 -24.59 -3.51
N LEU A 238 -0.03 -23.63 -4.14
CA LEU A 238 0.42 -22.41 -3.50
C LEU A 238 -0.01 -21.18 -4.32
N THR A 239 -0.78 -20.30 -3.70
CA THR A 239 -1.10 -18.97 -4.22
C THR A 239 -0.22 -17.95 -3.51
N ILE A 240 0.48 -17.12 -4.28
CA ILE A 240 1.29 -16.01 -3.77
C ILE A 240 0.79 -14.73 -4.44
N CYS A 241 0.34 -13.79 -3.61
CA CYS A 241 -0.05 -12.45 -4.02
C CYS A 241 1.05 -11.47 -3.63
N GLN A 242 1.27 -10.49 -4.48
CA GLN A 242 2.21 -9.39 -4.32
C GLN A 242 1.46 -8.07 -4.31
N HIS A 243 1.93 -7.12 -3.52
CA HIS A 243 1.36 -5.79 -3.38
C HIS A 243 2.44 -4.70 -3.35
N GLU A 244 2.17 -3.56 -3.99
CA GLU A 244 3.03 -2.36 -4.09
C GLU A 244 2.27 -1.05 -3.77
#